data_AF-A0A2V7C5W2-F1
#
_entry.id   AF-A0A2V7C5W2-F1
#
_cell.length_a   1.000
_cell.length_b   1.000
_cell.length_c   1.000
_cell.angle_alpha   90.00
_cell.angle_beta   90.00
_cell.angle_gamma   90.00
#
_symmetry.space_group_name_H-M   'P 1'
#
loop_
_entity.id
_entity.type
_entity.pdbx_description
1 polymer ?
#
loop_
_entity_poly.entity_id
_entity_poly.type
_entity_poly.pdbx_seq_one_letter_code
_entity_poly.pdbx_strand_id
1 'polypeptide(L)'
;MSTSDRITVLNPMGFAPKVLEKPLAPRLSTLDGKTVYLVDCRFDDSDVFLKQMQAWFAEHLPGVRTVFKPISSVYLLDDPTTWEEIKAKGHAAIVGVGH
;
A
#
# COMPACT_ATOMS: atom_id res chain seq x y z
N MET A 1 43.08 -26.39 -41.71
CA MET A 1 41.95 -25.58 -41.21
C MET A 1 41.93 -25.77 -39.70
N SER A 2 42.21 -24.71 -38.93
CA SER A 2 42.19 -24.77 -37.46
C SER A 2 40.73 -24.91 -37.01
N THR A 3 40.44 -25.99 -36.28
CA THR A 3 39.17 -26.18 -35.57
C THR A 3 39.17 -25.24 -34.38
N SER A 4 38.32 -24.20 -34.43
CA SER A 4 38.11 -23.31 -33.30
C SER A 4 37.58 -24.11 -32.11
N ASP A 5 38.29 -24.07 -30.98
CA ASP A 5 37.84 -24.68 -29.75
C ASP A 5 36.56 -23.99 -29.27
N ARG A 6 35.55 -24.80 -28.91
CA ARG A 6 34.29 -24.28 -28.35
C ARG A 6 34.49 -23.96 -26.88
N ILE A 7 34.07 -22.77 -26.48
CA ILE A 7 33.99 -22.37 -25.08
C ILE A 7 32.54 -22.46 -24.61
N THR A 8 32.34 -22.93 -23.37
CA THR A 8 31.04 -22.91 -22.71
C THR A 8 30.81 -21.53 -22.09
N VAL A 9 29.65 -20.93 -22.34
CA VAL A 9 29.25 -19.64 -21.79
C VAL A 9 27.88 -19.73 -21.11
N LEU A 10 27.62 -18.83 -20.17
CA LEU A 10 26.30 -18.66 -19.57
C LEU A 10 25.41 -17.83 -20.52
N ASN A 11 24.13 -18.17 -20.59
CA ASN A 11 23.14 -17.35 -21.29
C ASN A 11 22.96 -16.02 -20.54
N PRO A 12 23.26 -14.86 -21.15
CA PRO A 12 23.20 -13.55 -20.47
C PRO A 12 21.77 -13.08 -20.18
N MET A 13 20.77 -13.73 -20.76
CA MET A 13 19.37 -13.30 -20.68
C MET A 13 18.75 -13.53 -19.29
N GLY A 14 19.39 -14.36 -18.45
CA GLY A 14 18.90 -14.71 -17.11
C GLY A 14 17.49 -15.34 -17.12
N PHE A 15 17.01 -15.72 -15.95
CA PHE A 15 15.60 -16.04 -15.74
C PHE A 15 15.07 -15.08 -14.68
N ALA A 16 13.92 -14.45 -14.94
CA ALA A 16 13.30 -13.60 -13.93
C ALA A 16 13.06 -14.45 -12.66
N PRO A 17 13.42 -13.94 -11.47
CA PRO A 17 13.14 -14.64 -10.23
C PRO A 17 11.63 -14.82 -10.08
N LYS A 18 11.22 -15.89 -9.41
CA LYS A 18 9.82 -16.06 -9.05
C LYS A 18 9.42 -14.89 -8.16
N VAL A 19 8.47 -14.08 -8.62
CA VAL A 19 7.89 -13.01 -7.80
C VAL A 19 7.10 -13.66 -6.67
N LEU A 20 7.54 -13.43 -5.44
CA LEU A 20 6.83 -13.86 -4.24
C LEU A 20 6.17 -12.63 -3.61
N GLU A 21 4.89 -12.76 -3.28
CA GLU A 21 4.17 -11.69 -2.57
C GLU A 21 4.78 -11.49 -1.18
N LYS A 22 5.15 -10.24 -0.88
CA LYS A 22 5.55 -9.85 0.46
C LYS A 22 4.44 -8.98 1.06
N PRO A 23 3.63 -9.49 1.99
CA PRO A 23 2.55 -8.71 2.57
C PRO A 23 3.13 -7.54 3.37
N LEU A 24 2.52 -6.36 3.21
CA LEU A 24 2.89 -5.16 3.99
C LEU A 24 2.43 -5.26 5.45
N ALA A 25 1.36 -6.03 5.71
CA ALA A 25 0.81 -6.27 7.04
C ALA A 25 0.08 -7.63 7.10
N PRO A 26 -0.06 -8.24 8.29
CA PRO A 26 -0.94 -9.39 8.49
C PRO A 26 -2.39 -9.07 8.12
N ARG A 27 -3.09 -10.01 7.48
CA ARG A 27 -4.50 -9.84 7.12
C ARG A 27 -5.40 -9.98 8.35
N LEU A 28 -6.30 -9.03 8.54
CA LEU A 28 -7.38 -9.12 9.53
C LEU A 28 -8.43 -10.13 9.08
N SER A 29 -9.01 -10.87 10.03
CA SER A 29 -10.12 -11.79 9.76
C SER A 29 -11.46 -11.08 9.53
N THR A 30 -11.61 -9.86 10.06
CA THR A 30 -12.79 -9.01 9.90
C THR A 30 -12.43 -7.53 10.11
N LEU A 31 -13.24 -6.64 9.55
CA LEU A 31 -13.18 -5.20 9.81
C LEU A 31 -14.19 -4.74 10.86
N ASP A 32 -15.13 -5.58 11.28
CA ASP A 32 -16.15 -5.21 12.26
C ASP A 32 -15.52 -4.82 13.61
N GLY A 33 -15.94 -3.67 14.15
CA GLY A 33 -15.36 -3.05 15.34
C GLY A 33 -13.92 -2.55 15.17
N LYS A 34 -13.37 -2.51 13.94
CA LYS A 34 -11.99 -2.04 13.67
C LYS A 34 -11.96 -0.58 13.28
N THR A 35 -10.80 0.03 13.51
CA THR A 35 -10.48 1.38 13.01
C THR A 35 -9.63 1.28 11.74
N VAL A 36 -10.16 1.78 10.63
CA VAL A 36 -9.49 1.86 9.32
C VAL A 36 -9.12 3.32 9.03
N TYR A 37 -7.84 3.57 8.82
CA TYR A 37 -7.35 4.88 8.40
C TYR A 37 -7.42 5.00 6.88
N LEU A 38 -8.02 6.09 6.39
CA LEU A 38 -8.07 6.46 4.98
C LEU A 38 -7.03 7.55 4.76
N VAL A 39 -5.84 7.16 4.33
CA VAL A 39 -4.64 8.00 4.26
C VAL A 39 -4.57 8.67 2.90
N ASP A 40 -4.79 9.98 2.88
CA ASP A 40 -4.60 10.82 1.70
C ASP A 40 -3.15 11.26 1.61
N CYS A 41 -2.45 10.80 0.58
CA CYS A 41 -1.05 11.11 0.29
C CYS A 41 -0.83 12.41 -0.50
N ARG A 42 -1.87 13.24 -0.65
CA ARG A 42 -1.87 14.49 -1.45
C ARG A 42 -1.66 14.27 -2.94
N PHE A 43 -2.07 13.11 -3.44
CA PHE A 43 -2.21 12.90 -4.88
C PHE A 43 -3.52 13.56 -5.36
N ASP A 44 -3.56 14.03 -6.61
CA ASP A 44 -4.73 14.71 -7.17
C ASP A 44 -6.00 13.87 -6.97
N ASP A 45 -7.04 14.52 -6.43
CA ASP A 45 -8.36 13.98 -6.10
C ASP A 45 -8.41 12.73 -5.19
N SER A 46 -7.29 12.36 -4.57
CA SER A 46 -7.23 11.25 -3.61
C SER A 46 -8.15 11.48 -2.41
N ASP A 47 -8.22 12.72 -1.92
CA ASP A 47 -9.10 13.09 -0.82
C ASP A 47 -10.59 12.94 -1.18
N VAL A 48 -10.98 13.32 -2.40
CA VAL A 48 -12.36 13.19 -2.91
C VAL A 48 -12.76 11.73 -2.92
N PHE A 49 -11.92 10.86 -3.49
CA PHE A 49 -12.17 9.43 -3.53
C PHE A 49 -12.24 8.81 -2.13
N LEU A 50 -11.29 9.13 -1.26
CA LEU A 50 -11.25 8.59 0.10
C LEU A 50 -12.44 9.05 0.95
N LYS A 51 -12.96 10.27 0.74
CA LYS A 51 -14.19 10.73 1.38
C LYS A 51 -15.43 9.98 0.88
N GLN A 52 -15.52 9.68 -0.42
CA GLN A 52 -16.59 8.83 -0.94
C GLN A 52 -16.51 7.41 -0.38
N MET A 53 -15.31 6.85 -0.27
CA MET A 53 -15.09 5.58 0.39
C MET A 53 -15.52 5.64 1.88
N GLN A 54 -15.21 6.73 2.58
CA GLN A 54 -15.63 6.93 3.96
C GLN A 54 -17.16 6.89 4.10
N ALA A 55 -17.88 7.58 3.20
CA ALA A 55 -19.33 7.56 3.14
C ALA A 55 -19.87 6.15 2.86
N TRP A 56 -19.25 5.43 1.92
CA TRP A 56 -19.61 4.05 1.60
C TRP A 56 -19.46 3.12 2.82
N PHE A 57 -18.36 3.23 3.57
CA PHE A 57 -18.16 2.48 4.82
C PHE A 57 -19.26 2.79 5.84
N ALA A 58 -19.63 4.06 6.00
CA ALA A 58 -20.68 4.44 6.94
C ALA A 58 -22.05 3.84 6.58
N GLU A 59 -22.35 3.72 5.29
CA GLU A 59 -23.61 3.15 4.79
C GLU A 59 -23.62 1.60 4.84
N HIS A 60 -22.53 0.96 4.43
CA HIS A 60 -22.52 -0.49 4.17
C HIS A 60 -21.84 -1.30 5.28
N LEU A 61 -20.94 -0.68 6.04
CA LEU A 61 -20.15 -1.31 7.10
C LEU A 61 -20.10 -0.42 8.35
N PRO A 62 -21.25 -0.09 8.97
CA PRO A 62 -21.32 0.88 10.07
C PRO A 62 -20.55 0.45 11.33
N GLY A 63 -20.25 -0.84 11.49
CA GLY A 63 -19.38 -1.35 12.55
C GLY A 63 -17.88 -1.02 12.36
N VAL A 64 -17.49 -0.54 11.18
CA VAL A 64 -16.13 -0.11 10.88
C VAL A 64 -16.00 1.38 11.17
N ARG A 65 -15.07 1.73 12.06
CA ARG A 65 -14.70 3.13 12.29
C ARG A 65 -13.69 3.58 11.25
N THR A 66 -14.04 4.56 10.43
CA THR A 66 -13.12 5.15 9.46
C THR A 66 -12.56 6.49 9.94
N VAL A 67 -11.27 6.72 9.69
CA VAL A 67 -10.59 7.98 10.00
C VAL A 67 -9.91 8.51 8.74
N PHE A 68 -10.46 9.57 8.15
CA PHE A 68 -9.78 10.30 7.08
C PHE A 68 -8.55 11.03 7.63
N LYS A 69 -7.40 10.80 7.00
CA LYS A 69 -6.09 11.30 7.46
C LYS A 69 -5.27 11.79 6.26
N PRO A 70 -5.30 13.09 5.94
CA PRO A 70 -4.32 13.66 5.03
C PRO A 70 -2.97 13.72 5.76
N ILE A 71 -1.90 13.27 5.09
CA ILE A 71 -0.55 13.47 5.62
C ILE A 71 -0.21 14.96 5.66
N SER A 72 0.76 15.32 6.50
CA SER A 72 1.17 16.71 6.75
C SER A 72 1.82 17.39 5.54
N SER A 73 2.35 16.64 4.59
CA SER A 73 3.03 17.13 3.39
C SER A 73 2.71 16.26 2.17
N VAL A 74 3.55 16.28 1.13
CA VAL A 74 3.45 15.37 -0.02
C VAL A 74 4.10 14.01 0.29
N TYR A 75 3.69 12.96 -0.42
CA TYR A 75 4.15 11.57 -0.23
C TYR A 75 5.67 11.35 -0.33
N LEU A 76 6.42 12.31 -0.89
CA LEU A 76 7.88 12.28 -0.98
C LEU A 76 8.56 12.62 0.36
N LEU A 77 7.82 13.16 1.33
CA LEU A 77 8.31 13.54 2.64
C LEU A 77 7.67 12.65 3.70
N ASP A 78 8.50 12.18 4.62
CA ASP A 78 8.05 11.31 5.71
C ASP A 78 7.16 12.07 6.69
N ASP A 79 6.21 11.37 7.31
CA ASP A 79 5.30 11.90 8.33
C ASP A 79 5.28 10.97 9.56
N PRO A 80 6.34 10.98 10.38
CA PRO A 80 6.47 10.09 11.53
C PRO A 80 5.33 10.24 12.53
N THR A 81 4.80 11.46 12.70
CA THR A 81 3.70 11.72 13.63
C THR A 81 2.41 11.03 13.17
N THR A 82 2.09 11.11 11.88
CA THR A 82 0.95 10.39 11.31
C THR A 82 1.14 8.88 11.43
N TRP A 83 2.35 8.36 11.17
CA TRP A 83 2.62 6.93 11.26
C TRP A 83 2.51 6.38 12.68
N GLU A 84 3.03 7.09 13.67
CA GLU A 84 2.91 6.70 15.08
C GLU A 84 1.44 6.76 15.55
N GLU A 85 0.66 7.73 15.09
CA GLU A 85 -0.79 7.76 15.37
C GLU A 85 -1.49 6.52 14.80
N ILE A 86 -1.26 6.20 13.52
CA ILE A 86 -1.89 5.07 12.84
C ILE A 86 -1.47 3.75 13.49
N LYS A 87 -0.20 3.62 13.86
CA LYS A 87 0.30 2.44 14.57
C LYS A 87 -0.34 2.27 15.95
N ALA A 88 -0.58 3.36 16.67
CA ALA A 88 -1.16 3.32 18.01
C ALA A 88 -2.68 3.08 18.01
N LYS A 89 -3.40 3.55 16.98
CA LYS A 89 -4.88 3.63 16.98
C LYS A 89 -5.55 2.86 15.84
N GLY A 90 -4.81 2.57 14.78
CA GLY A 90 -5.30 1.91 13.57
C GLY A 90 -5.19 0.40 13.67
N HIS A 91 -6.11 -0.28 13.00
CA HIS A 91 -6.03 -1.72 12.76
C HIS A 91 -5.68 -2.02 11.31
N ALA A 92 -6.06 -1.13 10.40
CA ALA A 92 -5.74 -1.18 8.98
C ALA A 92 -5.64 0.24 8.41
N ALA A 93 -5.00 0.35 7.25
CA ALA A 93 -4.92 1.59 6.48
C ALA A 93 -5.20 1.31 5.00
N ILE A 94 -5.92 2.24 4.36
CA ILE A 94 -6.08 2.35 2.91
C ILE A 94 -5.33 3.62 2.51
N VAL A 95 -4.36 3.49 1.60
CA VAL A 95 -3.48 4.60 1.21
C VAL A 95 -3.79 5.00 -0.23
N GLY A 96 -4.22 6.24 -0.45
CA GLY A 96 -4.53 6.77 -1.76
C GLY A 96 -3.26 7.27 -2.48
N VAL A 97 -2.59 6.37 -3.21
CA VAL A 97 -1.24 6.58 -3.80
C VAL A 97 -1.20 7.05 -5.26
N GLY A 98 -2.34 7.42 -5.86
CA GLY A 98 -2.40 7.78 -7.28
C GLY A 98 -2.24 6.59 -8.24
N HIS A 99 -2.35 6.85 -9.55
CA HIS A 99 -2.23 5.86 -10.63
C HIS A 99 -1.02 6.18 -11.52
#